data_AF-A0A7X7FRH6-F1
#
_entry.id   AF-A0A7X7FRH6-F1
#
_cell.length_a   1.000
_cell.length_b   1.000
_cell.length_c   1.000
_cell.angle_alpha   90.00
_cell.angle_beta   90.00
_cell.angle_gamma   90.00
#
_symmetry.space_group_name_H-M   'P 1'
#
loop_
_entity.id
_entity.type
_entity.pdbx_description
1 polymer ?
#
loop_
_entity_poly.entity_id
_entity_poly.type
_entity_poly.pdbx_seq_one_letter_code
_entity_poly.pdbx_strand_id
1 'polypeptide(L)'
;MALLNGSALCRRFAKRVEKGFTLIELMIVVAIIGILAAAAIYVYNDYVVRARVSEAFSASALARAAVVDNAASNTGDFAQGYPPPNTTMNIDGIDIDSATGVITVDLGARAGGGTLVIVPYTGTEAAPVSLVAGTMPDGAIKWRCRAAGSSFPLGPAGTALAKHTPAECR
;
A
#
# COMPACT_ATOMS: atom_id res chain seq x y z
N MET A 1 -28.59 91.99 -6.20
CA MET A 1 -28.74 90.60 -6.72
C MET A 1 -27.34 90.08 -7.05
N ALA A 2 -26.60 89.66 -6.02
CA ALA A 2 -25.20 89.24 -6.13
C ALA A 2 -25.11 87.70 -6.04
N LEU A 3 -24.21 87.17 -6.87
CA LEU A 3 -23.56 85.86 -6.97
C LEU A 3 -23.63 84.94 -5.72
N LEU A 4 -23.70 83.62 -5.94
CA LEU A 4 -22.84 82.55 -5.38
C LEU A 4 -23.36 81.19 -5.92
N ASN A 5 -22.86 80.68 -7.05
CA ASN A 5 -21.65 79.85 -7.24
C ASN A 5 -21.81 78.39 -6.75
N GLY A 6 -21.92 77.49 -7.72
CA GLY A 6 -22.00 76.04 -7.52
C GLY A 6 -20.66 75.46 -7.07
N SER A 7 -20.67 74.77 -5.92
CA SER A 7 -19.55 73.92 -5.50
C SER A 7 -19.97 72.47 -5.69
N ALA A 8 -19.73 71.97 -6.90
CA ALA A 8 -19.75 70.55 -7.21
C ALA A 8 -18.72 69.84 -6.30
N LEU A 9 -19.21 69.08 -5.34
CA LEU A 9 -18.42 68.17 -4.50
C LEU A 9 -18.02 66.95 -5.36
N CYS A 10 -17.13 67.16 -6.34
CA CYS A 10 -16.52 66.08 -7.11
C CYS A 10 -15.54 65.34 -6.19
N ARG A 11 -16.06 64.39 -5.40
CA ARG A 11 -15.23 63.39 -4.71
C ARG A 11 -14.52 62.59 -5.80
N ARG A 12 -13.22 62.86 -6.00
CA ARG A 12 -12.34 62.03 -6.80
C ARG A 12 -12.26 60.65 -6.15
N PHE A 13 -13.01 59.68 -6.67
CA PHE A 13 -12.68 58.28 -6.48
C PHE A 13 -11.34 58.06 -7.18
N ALA A 14 -10.25 58.07 -6.42
CA ALA A 14 -8.95 57.62 -6.89
C ALA A 14 -9.09 56.14 -7.25
N LYS A 15 -9.28 55.86 -8.55
CA LYS A 15 -9.36 54.51 -9.11
C LYS A 15 -8.02 53.85 -8.84
N ARG A 16 -7.94 52.93 -7.86
CA ARG A 16 -6.80 52.04 -7.74
C ARG A 16 -6.69 51.29 -9.06
N VAL A 17 -5.61 51.53 -9.78
CA VAL A 17 -5.26 50.71 -10.93
C VAL A 17 -4.77 49.41 -10.36
N GLU A 18 -5.67 48.43 -10.25
CA GLU A 18 -5.33 47.04 -9.96
C GLU A 18 -4.36 46.58 -11.05
N LYS A 19 -3.08 46.42 -10.70
CA LYS A 19 -2.07 45.87 -11.60
C LYS A 19 -2.41 44.39 -11.81
N GLY A 20 -2.97 44.07 -12.97
CA GLY A 20 -3.19 42.68 -13.37
C GLY A 20 -1.87 41.93 -13.53
N PHE A 21 -1.92 40.61 -13.31
CA PHE A 21 -0.80 39.71 -13.54
C PHE A 21 -0.41 39.73 -15.02
N THR A 22 0.88 39.79 -15.32
CA THR A 22 1.32 39.83 -16.73
C THR A 22 1.24 38.45 -17.36
N LEU A 23 0.96 38.40 -18.67
CA LEU A 23 0.93 37.12 -19.40
C LEU A 23 2.29 36.42 -19.35
N ILE A 24 3.39 37.20 -19.32
CA ILE A 24 4.74 36.66 -19.20
C ILE A 24 5.02 36.05 -17.80
N GLU A 25 4.55 36.66 -16.72
CA GLU A 25 4.64 36.05 -15.39
C GLU A 25 3.88 34.72 -15.35
N LEU A 26 2.71 34.65 -16.00
CA LEU A 26 1.92 33.42 -16.03
C LEU A 26 2.60 32.33 -16.87
N MET A 27 3.22 32.67 -17.99
CA MET A 27 3.97 31.70 -18.80
C MET A 27 5.18 31.13 -18.04
N ILE A 28 5.90 31.95 -17.27
CA ILE A 28 7.02 31.48 -16.45
C ILE A 28 6.52 30.55 -15.35
N VAL A 29 5.42 30.90 -14.68
CA VAL A 29 4.84 30.05 -13.63
C VAL A 29 4.42 28.69 -14.19
N VAL A 30 3.74 28.66 -15.34
CA VAL A 30 3.34 27.41 -16.00
C VAL A 30 4.56 26.59 -16.42
N ALA A 31 5.62 27.23 -16.92
CA ALA A 31 6.86 26.55 -17.28
C ALA A 31 7.52 25.88 -16.07
N ILE A 32 7.58 26.56 -14.91
CA ILE A 32 8.15 25.99 -13.68
C ILE A 32 7.28 24.84 -13.15
N ILE A 33 5.96 25.00 -13.12
CA ILE A 33 5.04 23.93 -12.68
C ILE A 33 5.18 22.69 -13.57
N GLY A 34 5.36 22.87 -14.88
CA GLY A 34 5.58 21.77 -15.82
C GLY A 34 6.83 20.93 -15.48
N ILE A 35 7.94 21.58 -15.15
CA ILE A 35 9.20 20.89 -14.77
C ILE A 35 9.01 20.14 -13.44
N LEU A 36 8.43 20.80 -12.43
CA LEU A 36 8.23 20.18 -11.11
C LEU A 36 7.27 18.98 -11.18
N ALA A 37 6.20 19.07 -11.98
CA ALA A 37 5.25 17.99 -12.17
C ALA A 37 5.90 16.75 -12.81
N ALA A 38 6.76 16.95 -13.82
CA ALA A 38 7.45 15.85 -14.49
C ALA A 38 8.36 15.06 -13.53
N ALA A 39 9.11 15.75 -12.66
CA ALA A 39 9.97 15.10 -11.67
C ALA A 39 9.17 14.36 -10.57
N ALA A 40 8.02 14.92 -10.16
CA ALA A 40 7.19 14.34 -9.10
C ALA A 40 6.56 12.99 -9.47
N ILE A 41 6.21 12.78 -10.75
CA ILE A 41 5.58 11.53 -11.23
C ILE A 41 6.44 10.31 -10.95
N TYR A 42 7.76 10.40 -11.18
CA TYR A 42 8.65 9.24 -11.01
C TYR A 42 8.67 8.74 -9.56
N VAL A 43 8.76 9.67 -8.60
CA VAL A 43 8.84 9.34 -7.17
C VAL A 43 7.48 8.88 -6.63
N TYR A 44 6.37 9.46 -7.09
CA TYR A 44 5.03 9.14 -6.58
C TYR A 44 4.60 7.68 -6.90
N ASN A 45 5.04 7.13 -8.04
CA ASN A 45 4.66 5.77 -8.43
C ASN A 45 5.08 4.70 -7.42
N ASP A 46 6.31 4.79 -6.86
CA ASP A 46 6.78 3.81 -5.87
C ASP A 46 5.96 3.85 -4.57
N TYR A 47 5.44 5.02 -4.17
CA TYR A 47 4.56 5.15 -3.01
C TYR A 47 3.19 4.51 -3.25
N VAL A 48 2.62 4.73 -4.43
CA VAL A 48 1.33 4.13 -4.81
C VAL A 48 1.45 2.61 -4.89
N VAL A 49 2.54 2.09 -5.45
CA VAL A 49 2.80 0.64 -5.51
C VAL A 49 2.91 0.07 -4.08
N ARG A 50 3.70 0.70 -3.19
CA ARG A 50 3.79 0.27 -1.77
C ARG A 50 2.43 0.24 -1.08
N ALA A 51 1.58 1.23 -1.32
CA ALA A 51 0.24 1.28 -0.74
C ALA A 51 -0.61 0.08 -1.21
N ARG A 52 -0.56 -0.25 -2.50
CA ARG A 52 -1.26 -1.41 -3.07
C ARG A 52 -0.73 -2.74 -2.52
N VAL A 53 0.59 -2.86 -2.33
CA VAL A 53 1.18 -4.06 -1.71
C VAL A 53 0.73 -4.20 -0.24
N SER A 54 0.65 -3.08 0.49
CA SER A 54 0.14 -3.08 1.87
C SER A 54 -1.36 -3.44 1.96
N GLU A 55 -2.15 -3.04 0.96
CA GLU A 55 -3.55 -3.47 0.83
C GLU A 55 -3.63 -4.99 0.62
N ALA A 56 -2.84 -5.54 -0.30
CA ALA A 56 -2.77 -6.97 -0.55
C ALA A 56 -2.31 -7.76 0.69
N PHE A 57 -1.31 -7.25 1.41
CA PHE A 57 -0.89 -7.82 2.69
C PHE A 57 -2.03 -7.82 3.73
N SER A 58 -2.81 -6.74 3.81
CA SER A 58 -3.95 -6.65 4.73
C SER A 58 -5.09 -7.60 4.34
N ALA A 59 -5.32 -7.81 3.04
CA ALA A 59 -6.31 -8.76 2.54
C ALA A 59 -6.04 -10.21 2.96
N SER A 60 -4.78 -10.56 3.24
CA SER A 60 -4.42 -11.89 3.78
C SER A 60 -4.90 -12.15 5.21
N ALA A 61 -5.48 -11.16 5.91
CA ALA A 61 -5.94 -11.32 7.28
C ALA A 61 -6.98 -12.44 7.44
N LEU A 62 -7.88 -12.60 6.47
CA LEU A 62 -8.87 -13.69 6.47
C LEU A 62 -8.20 -15.07 6.32
N ALA A 63 -7.16 -15.17 5.48
CA ALA A 63 -6.39 -16.41 5.34
C ALA A 63 -5.66 -16.75 6.65
N ARG A 64 -5.09 -15.77 7.34
CA ARG A 64 -4.45 -15.98 8.65
C ARG A 64 -5.43 -16.47 9.70
N ALA A 65 -6.63 -15.90 9.73
CA ALA A 65 -7.69 -16.35 10.63
C ALA A 65 -8.06 -17.81 10.36
N ALA A 66 -8.26 -18.17 9.09
CA ALA A 66 -8.56 -19.55 8.69
C ALA A 66 -7.48 -20.54 9.13
N VAL A 67 -6.19 -20.21 8.94
CA VAL A 67 -5.08 -21.05 9.40
C VAL A 67 -5.10 -21.22 10.92
N VAL A 68 -5.35 -20.16 11.68
CA VAL A 68 -5.41 -20.24 13.16
C VAL A 68 -6.59 -21.11 13.62
N ASP A 69 -7.76 -20.91 13.02
CA ASP A 69 -8.98 -21.66 13.38
C ASP A 69 -8.83 -23.15 13.03
N ASN A 70 -8.25 -23.46 11.86
CA ASN A 70 -8.00 -24.83 11.42
C ASN A 70 -6.88 -25.51 12.24
N ALA A 71 -5.87 -24.75 12.66
CA ALA A 71 -4.84 -25.23 13.58
C ALA A 71 -5.41 -25.56 14.96
N ALA A 72 -6.26 -24.70 15.50
CA ALA A 72 -6.90 -24.90 16.80
C ALA A 72 -7.90 -26.07 16.76
N SER A 73 -8.60 -26.24 15.63
CA SER A 73 -9.57 -27.31 15.43
C SER A 73 -8.94 -28.65 15.01
N ASN A 74 -7.63 -28.68 14.80
CA ASN A 74 -6.85 -29.84 14.35
C ASN A 74 -7.47 -30.57 13.14
N THR A 75 -7.89 -29.81 12.13
CA THR A 75 -8.65 -30.31 10.97
C THR A 75 -7.85 -31.25 10.07
N GLY A 76 -6.52 -31.19 10.10
CA GLY A 76 -5.66 -31.89 9.14
C GLY A 76 -5.48 -31.16 7.81
N ASP A 77 -6.07 -29.97 7.66
CA ASP A 77 -5.96 -29.11 6.48
C ASP A 77 -6.12 -27.63 6.90
N PHE A 78 -5.06 -26.84 6.73
CA PHE A 78 -5.07 -25.42 7.10
C PHE A 78 -5.89 -24.53 6.14
N ALA A 79 -6.17 -24.99 4.93
CA ALA A 79 -7.00 -24.30 3.94
C ALA A 79 -8.49 -24.66 4.05
N GLN A 80 -8.85 -25.60 4.94
CA GLN A 80 -10.22 -26.10 5.05
C GLN A 80 -11.23 -24.98 5.26
N GLY A 81 -12.23 -24.91 4.37
CA GLY A 81 -13.31 -23.94 4.45
C GLY A 81 -12.93 -22.50 4.12
N TYR A 82 -11.69 -22.23 3.69
CA TYR A 82 -11.26 -20.92 3.22
C TYR A 82 -11.64 -20.72 1.74
N PRO A 83 -12.54 -19.79 1.39
CA PRO A 83 -12.77 -19.41 0.00
C PRO A 83 -11.70 -18.39 -0.42
N PRO A 84 -10.87 -18.69 -1.44
CA PRO A 84 -9.93 -17.71 -1.98
C PRO A 84 -10.69 -16.46 -2.47
N PRO A 85 -10.16 -15.25 -2.26
CA PRO A 85 -10.79 -14.03 -2.75
C PRO A 85 -10.80 -14.00 -4.27
N ASN A 86 -11.73 -13.24 -4.83
CA ASN A 86 -11.71 -12.95 -6.27
C ASN A 86 -10.51 -12.07 -6.63
N THR A 87 -10.08 -12.18 -7.88
CA THR A 87 -9.02 -11.32 -8.41
C THR A 87 -9.46 -9.87 -8.40
N THR A 88 -8.58 -8.99 -7.95
CA THR A 88 -8.75 -7.54 -7.99
C THR A 88 -7.62 -6.93 -8.81
N MET A 89 -7.62 -5.60 -8.91
CA MET A 89 -6.55 -4.89 -9.62
C MET A 89 -5.17 -5.00 -8.92
N ASN A 90 -5.15 -5.28 -7.61
CA ASN A 90 -3.95 -5.29 -6.78
C ASN A 90 -3.57 -6.70 -6.29
N ILE A 91 -4.49 -7.66 -6.42
CA ILE A 91 -4.37 -9.02 -5.89
C ILE A 91 -4.86 -9.97 -6.98
N ASP A 92 -3.99 -10.84 -7.47
CA ASP A 92 -4.35 -11.88 -8.44
C ASP A 92 -4.80 -13.19 -7.75
N GLY A 93 -4.46 -13.38 -6.47
CA GLY A 93 -4.85 -14.54 -5.69
C GLY A 93 -4.35 -14.50 -4.26
N ILE A 94 -5.03 -15.23 -3.37
CA ILE A 94 -4.53 -15.58 -2.04
C ILE A 94 -4.79 -17.06 -1.83
N ASP A 95 -3.72 -17.82 -1.61
CA ASP A 95 -3.77 -19.26 -1.41
C ASP A 95 -3.15 -19.65 -0.07
N ILE A 96 -3.61 -20.76 0.50
CA ILE A 96 -3.10 -21.34 1.75
C ILE A 96 -2.57 -22.73 1.45
N ASP A 97 -1.31 -22.98 1.74
CA ASP A 97 -0.76 -24.33 1.73
C ASP A 97 -1.46 -25.17 2.81
N SER A 98 -2.19 -26.20 2.39
CA SER A 98 -3.00 -27.04 3.28
C SER A 98 -2.19 -27.80 4.31
N ALA A 99 -0.91 -28.08 4.03
CA ALA A 99 -0.03 -28.87 4.89
C ALA A 99 0.75 -28.02 5.89
N THR A 100 1.16 -26.80 5.50
CA THR A 100 2.02 -25.93 6.32
C THR A 100 1.37 -24.63 6.76
N GLY A 101 0.19 -24.29 6.23
CA GLY A 101 -0.52 -23.04 6.50
C GLY A 101 0.15 -21.79 5.91
N VAL A 102 1.13 -21.98 5.03
CA VAL A 102 1.86 -20.88 4.39
C VAL A 102 0.91 -20.19 3.42
N ILE A 103 0.78 -18.87 3.56
CA ILE A 103 -0.12 -18.07 2.74
C ILE A 103 0.68 -17.41 1.62
N THR A 104 0.27 -17.63 0.37
CA THR A 104 0.85 -16.94 -0.79
C THR A 104 -0.15 -15.91 -1.29
N VAL A 105 0.28 -14.65 -1.33
CA VAL A 105 -0.48 -13.54 -1.91
C VAL A 105 0.15 -13.20 -3.25
N ASP A 106 -0.57 -13.44 -4.33
CA ASP A 106 -0.18 -13.06 -5.68
C ASP A 106 -0.58 -11.60 -5.91
N LEU A 107 0.43 -10.75 -6.13
CA LEU A 107 0.23 -9.32 -6.36
C LEU A 107 -0.14 -9.08 -7.81
N GLY A 108 -1.20 -8.30 -8.02
CA GLY A 108 -1.59 -7.84 -9.35
C GLY A 108 -0.56 -6.91 -9.98
N ALA A 109 -0.61 -6.77 -11.30
CA ALA A 109 0.35 -5.94 -12.06
C ALA A 109 0.46 -4.49 -11.55
N ARG A 110 -0.64 -3.92 -11.02
CA ARG A 110 -0.67 -2.56 -10.46
C ARG A 110 0.04 -2.45 -9.12
N ALA A 111 0.18 -3.56 -8.39
CA ALA A 111 0.97 -3.66 -7.17
C ALA A 111 2.44 -4.03 -7.43
N GLY A 112 2.88 -4.02 -8.70
CA GLY A 112 4.25 -4.35 -9.08
C GLY A 112 4.49 -5.83 -9.39
N GLY A 113 3.47 -6.68 -9.26
CA GLY A 113 3.56 -8.11 -9.52
C GLY A 113 4.35 -8.88 -8.46
N GLY A 114 4.52 -10.18 -8.70
CA GLY A 114 5.23 -11.10 -7.82
C GLY A 114 4.39 -11.54 -6.63
N THR A 115 5.04 -12.12 -5.62
CA THR A 115 4.34 -12.75 -4.48
C THR A 115 4.84 -12.24 -3.14
N LEU A 116 3.92 -12.10 -2.19
CA LEU A 116 4.22 -12.05 -0.76
C LEU A 116 3.95 -13.42 -0.17
N VAL A 117 4.91 -13.99 0.54
CA VAL A 117 4.73 -15.27 1.24
C VAL A 117 4.67 -15.01 2.73
N ILE A 118 3.56 -15.35 3.37
CA ILE A 118 3.35 -15.16 4.80
C ILE A 118 3.41 -16.53 5.47
N VAL A 119 4.45 -16.73 6.24
CA VAL A 119 4.80 -18.01 6.86
C VAL A 119 4.31 -18.03 8.30
N PRO A 120 3.36 -18.91 8.68
CA PRO A 120 3.09 -19.18 10.08
C PRO A 120 4.21 -20.02 10.68
N TYR A 121 4.55 -19.76 11.93
CA TYR A 121 5.52 -20.54 12.66
C TYR A 121 5.25 -20.47 14.17
N THR A 122 5.76 -21.46 14.91
CA THR A 122 5.87 -21.40 16.37
C THR A 122 7.34 -21.29 16.79
N GLY A 123 7.61 -21.17 18.08
CA GLY A 123 8.96 -20.99 18.60
C GLY A 123 9.46 -19.54 18.47
N THR A 124 10.70 -19.35 18.03
CA THR A 124 11.36 -18.03 17.94
C THR A 124 11.83 -17.74 16.52
N GLU A 125 12.16 -16.49 16.18
CA GLU A 125 12.67 -16.18 14.83
C GLU A 125 14.02 -16.82 14.51
N ALA A 126 14.84 -17.08 15.53
CA ALA A 126 16.13 -17.74 15.39
C ALA A 126 16.00 -19.28 15.26
N ALA A 127 14.95 -19.86 15.84
CA ALA A 127 14.63 -21.27 15.76
C ALA A 127 13.12 -21.43 15.52
N PRO A 128 12.64 -21.09 14.31
CA PRO A 128 11.23 -21.18 14.01
C PRO A 128 10.86 -22.62 13.67
N VAL A 129 9.63 -23.01 14.04
CA VAL A 129 9.09 -24.34 13.74
C VAL A 129 7.89 -24.19 12.81
N SER A 130 7.91 -24.90 11.69
CA SER A 130 6.81 -24.89 10.72
C SER A 130 5.58 -25.57 11.30
N LEU A 131 4.40 -25.07 10.96
CA LEU A 131 3.16 -25.76 11.26
C LEU A 131 3.07 -27.03 10.42
N VAL A 132 2.46 -28.07 10.98
CA VAL A 132 2.19 -29.33 10.31
C VAL A 132 0.72 -29.66 10.50
N ALA A 133 0.01 -29.85 9.38
CA ALA A 133 -1.41 -30.15 9.43
C ALA A 133 -1.68 -31.45 10.21
N GLY A 134 -2.73 -31.45 11.03
CA GLY A 134 -3.07 -32.58 11.90
C GLY A 134 -2.24 -32.67 13.18
N THR A 135 -1.37 -31.68 13.43
CA THR A 135 -0.67 -31.52 14.71
C THR A 135 -1.05 -30.19 15.37
N MET A 136 -1.37 -30.24 16.66
CA MET A 136 -1.64 -29.03 17.44
C MET A 136 -0.34 -28.22 17.62
N PRO A 137 -0.35 -26.90 17.38
CA PRO A 137 0.83 -26.06 17.61
C PRO A 137 1.22 -26.00 19.10
N ASP A 138 2.51 -26.14 19.40
CA ASP A 138 3.07 -26.09 20.77
C ASP A 138 3.26 -24.65 21.30
N GLY A 139 2.37 -23.74 20.92
CA GLY A 139 2.43 -22.33 21.30
C GLY A 139 1.70 -21.39 20.34
N ALA A 140 1.82 -20.10 20.62
CA ALA A 140 1.19 -19.07 19.79
C ALA A 140 1.77 -19.08 18.37
N ILE A 141 0.87 -19.12 17.38
CA ILE A 141 1.22 -18.97 15.96
C ILE A 141 1.68 -17.54 15.72
N LYS A 142 2.91 -17.39 15.25
CA LYS A 142 3.54 -16.14 14.83
C LYS A 142 3.64 -16.12 13.31
N TRP A 143 3.82 -14.92 12.75
CA TRP A 143 3.80 -14.72 11.31
C TRP A 143 5.04 -13.97 10.85
N ARG A 144 5.70 -14.45 9.79
CA ARG A 144 6.71 -13.69 9.07
C ARG A 144 6.28 -13.53 7.63
N CYS A 145 6.29 -12.29 7.16
CA CYS A 145 6.12 -12.03 5.74
C CYS A 145 7.48 -12.09 5.03
N ARG A 146 7.48 -12.59 3.81
CA ARG A 146 8.67 -12.78 2.99
C ARG A 146 8.44 -12.20 1.60
N ALA A 147 9.26 -11.21 1.27
CA ALA A 147 9.44 -10.69 -0.08
C ALA A 147 10.75 -11.21 -0.71
N ALA A 148 11.08 -10.72 -1.91
CA ALA A 148 12.34 -11.04 -2.56
C ALA A 148 13.53 -10.64 -1.67
N GLY A 149 14.44 -11.59 -1.45
CA GLY A 149 15.65 -11.38 -0.63
C GLY A 149 15.48 -11.63 0.88
N SER A 150 14.29 -12.03 1.35
CA SER A 150 14.09 -12.39 2.76
C SER A 150 14.95 -13.58 3.18
N SER A 151 15.67 -13.45 4.30
CA SER A 151 16.59 -14.47 4.83
C SER A 151 15.99 -15.36 5.94
N PHE A 152 14.68 -15.30 6.16
CA PHE A 152 14.03 -16.18 7.14
C PHE A 152 14.27 -17.67 6.75
N PRO A 153 14.35 -18.63 7.69
CA PRO A 153 14.74 -19.99 7.33
C PRO A 153 13.57 -20.93 6.95
N LEU A 154 12.31 -20.51 7.10
CA LEU A 154 11.14 -21.36 6.75
C LEU A 154 10.30 -20.83 5.59
N GLY A 155 9.79 -21.76 4.78
CA GLY A 155 8.93 -21.46 3.64
C GLY A 155 9.68 -20.82 2.46
N PRO A 156 9.06 -20.77 1.28
CA PRO A 156 9.66 -20.14 0.11
C PRO A 156 9.81 -18.63 0.30
N ALA A 157 10.80 -18.04 -0.38
CA ALA A 157 10.85 -16.59 -0.49
C ALA A 157 9.78 -16.10 -1.47
N GLY A 158 9.11 -15.00 -1.13
CA GLY A 158 8.28 -14.28 -2.08
C GLY A 158 9.12 -13.63 -3.18
N THR A 159 8.48 -13.23 -4.26
CA THR A 159 9.15 -12.59 -5.42
C THR A 159 8.89 -11.09 -5.53
N ALA A 160 8.00 -10.54 -4.70
CA ALA A 160 7.72 -9.10 -4.67
C ALA A 160 9.00 -8.30 -4.34
N LEU A 161 9.22 -7.20 -5.05
CA LEU A 161 10.41 -6.37 -4.83
C LEU A 161 10.44 -5.81 -3.41
N ALA A 162 11.54 -6.04 -2.66
CA ALA A 162 11.67 -5.56 -1.28
C ALA A 162 11.45 -4.04 -1.12
N LYS A 163 11.78 -3.25 -2.16
CA LYS A 163 11.54 -1.80 -2.15
C LYS A 163 10.05 -1.45 -2.16
N HIS A 164 9.15 -2.33 -2.58
CA HIS A 164 7.71 -2.10 -2.66
C HIS A 164 6.94 -2.76 -1.53
N THR A 165 7.59 -3.65 -0.78
CA THR A 165 6.95 -4.36 0.33
C THR A 165 6.99 -3.55 1.63
N PRO A 166 6.02 -3.77 2.53
CA PRO A 166 6.02 -3.13 3.83
C PRO A 166 7.13 -3.71 4.72
N ALA A 167 7.43 -3.04 5.84
CA ALA A 167 8.61 -3.36 6.66
C ALA A 167 8.58 -4.77 7.23
N GLU A 168 7.40 -5.28 7.54
CA GLU A 168 7.18 -6.64 8.03
C GLU A 168 7.54 -7.75 7.02
N CYS A 169 7.69 -7.40 5.74
CA CYS A 169 8.03 -8.32 4.65
C CYS A 169 9.49 -8.20 4.16
N ARG A 170 10.27 -7.28 4.73
CA ARG A 170 11.68 -7.05 4.36
C ARG A 170 12.65 -7.83 5.22
#